data_AF-A0A7C8M720-F1
#
_entry.id   AF-A0A7C8M720-F1
#
_cell.length_a   1.000
_cell.length_b   1.000
_cell.length_c   1.000
_cell.angle_alpha   90.00
_cell.angle_beta   90.00
_cell.angle_gamma   90.00
#
_symmetry.space_group_name_H-M   'P 1'
#
loop_
_entity.id
_entity.type
_entity.pdbx_description
1 polymer ?
#
loop_
_entity_poly.entity_id
_entity_poly.type
_entity_poly.pdbx_seq_one_letter_code
_entity_poly.pdbx_strand_id
1 'polypeptide(L)'
;MQSVMRTVILAVLMLMLSISVAFAEGAKTFGIVPFSVNGPKTFTYLERAIPQMLSSRLFWKDNFIPVDAIALDGITAPTSNAEAQKALSDAGVDYLIYGSVNIIGDQSSLDVRVADRDGTVWPRSASSSLNDMIPTLQNIAGAINTEVFDRPDARAQAVEQAKNRVNQMNPAITVNQTSANQEVYLNPQFRYAGGSDSENRLRSNALRFAAHGMVVADLTGNKKNEIVLIDKRIVRVFNFDNNTLVPLAEVTPSRRYELLTVRASDLDRDGVKELIVSAMDKDQSSLTFFYALKDGKLVKFAPSIKMLVNVLPLPPTYLPTLIGQKTRKGGTVLTPGVHELAFINGEVVSTRRVAVPKKANLYNFAWVPDEEDGDKVVVLLPDSEKVAVFNSKFNRIVSSPVAYSGSTVSIENDDTMPGLGKDKLLIPSKYYIPMPFVVEDLDHNGKYEVLVNKPISVAAQFFDRYRFFPQGEIHSLQWDGVGLGLQWKTRRIKGGVMAYQIADLDNDGIMDLVVGINTHPGATGFEARKTMVLGYPLDLTKTNANTPASSEFSQEQ
;
A
#
# COMPACT_ATOMS: atom_id res chain seq x y z
N MET A 1 -51.25 48.68 -38.80
CA MET A 1 -50.06 47.82 -38.73
C MET A 1 -48.86 48.48 -38.04
N GLN A 2 -48.54 49.76 -38.30
CA GLN A 2 -47.37 50.42 -37.69
C GLN A 2 -47.48 50.67 -36.17
N SER A 3 -48.68 50.87 -35.61
CA SER A 3 -48.85 51.06 -34.15
C SER A 3 -48.61 49.76 -33.38
N VAL A 4 -49.19 48.64 -33.85
CA VAL A 4 -49.02 47.30 -33.25
C VAL A 4 -47.56 46.87 -33.29
N MET A 5 -46.83 47.16 -34.36
CA MET A 5 -45.41 46.86 -34.47
C MET A 5 -44.56 47.68 -33.48
N ARG A 6 -44.92 48.95 -33.22
CA ARG A 6 -44.28 49.77 -32.18
C ARG A 6 -44.58 49.26 -30.77
N THR A 7 -45.80 48.81 -30.50
CA THR A 7 -46.17 48.28 -29.17
C THR A 7 -45.47 46.95 -28.89
N VAL A 8 -45.30 46.09 -29.90
CA VAL A 8 -44.57 44.82 -29.77
C VAL A 8 -43.07 45.08 -29.58
N ILE A 9 -42.48 46.04 -30.29
CA ILE A 9 -41.06 46.39 -30.11
C ILE A 9 -40.82 47.00 -28.72
N LEU A 10 -41.72 47.86 -28.22
CA LEU A 10 -41.59 48.42 -26.86
C LEU A 10 -41.76 47.36 -25.77
N ALA A 11 -42.67 46.40 -25.96
CA ALA A 11 -42.87 45.28 -25.05
C ALA A 11 -41.66 44.34 -25.03
N VAL A 12 -41.05 44.07 -26.18
CA VAL A 12 -39.80 43.28 -26.28
C VAL A 12 -38.62 44.04 -25.68
N LEU A 13 -38.55 45.37 -25.82
CA LEU A 13 -37.52 46.19 -25.17
C LEU A 13 -37.67 46.22 -23.63
N MET A 14 -38.90 46.31 -23.10
CA MET A 14 -39.16 46.22 -21.66
C MET A 14 -38.90 44.80 -21.10
N LEU A 15 -39.13 43.75 -21.90
CA LEU A 15 -38.79 42.37 -21.52
C LEU A 15 -37.28 42.14 -21.51
N MET A 16 -36.53 42.83 -22.38
CA MET A 16 -35.06 42.79 -22.41
C MET A 16 -34.40 43.61 -21.29
N LEU A 17 -35.10 44.60 -20.72
CA LEU A 17 -34.64 45.43 -19.59
C LEU A 17 -34.96 44.84 -18.21
N SER A 18 -35.73 43.74 -18.15
CA SER A 18 -36.07 43.01 -16.91
C SER A 18 -35.24 41.74 -16.71
N ILE A 19 -34.23 41.51 -17.55
CA ILE A 19 -33.17 40.54 -17.28
C ILE A 19 -32.23 41.19 -16.26
N SER A 20 -32.60 41.08 -14.99
CA SER A 20 -31.63 41.23 -13.90
C SER A 20 -30.45 40.34 -14.25
N VAL A 21 -29.30 40.96 -14.54
CA VAL A 21 -28.04 40.24 -14.61
C VAL A 21 -27.82 39.74 -13.18
N ALA A 22 -28.28 38.52 -12.90
CA ALA A 22 -27.77 37.77 -11.78
C ALA A 22 -26.29 37.63 -12.08
N PHE A 23 -25.48 38.51 -11.50
CA PHE A 23 -24.06 38.26 -11.36
C PHE A 23 -23.98 36.87 -10.75
N ALA A 24 -23.48 35.91 -11.52
CA ALA A 24 -23.06 34.64 -10.97
C ALA A 24 -22.13 35.02 -9.82
N GLU A 25 -22.56 34.73 -8.59
CA GLU A 25 -21.77 34.90 -7.39
C GLU A 25 -20.49 34.11 -7.65
N GLY A 26 -19.39 34.83 -7.90
CA GLY A 26 -18.11 34.20 -8.20
C GLY A 26 -17.76 33.24 -7.07
N ALA A 27 -17.04 32.16 -7.38
CA ALA A 27 -16.64 31.18 -6.37
C ALA A 27 -16.00 31.89 -5.17
N LYS A 28 -16.54 31.64 -3.98
CA LYS A 28 -16.04 32.21 -2.72
C LYS A 28 -14.70 31.57 -2.38
N THR A 29 -13.81 32.35 -1.80
CA THR A 29 -12.46 31.93 -1.45
C THR A 29 -12.34 31.68 0.05
N PHE A 30 -11.58 30.67 0.44
CA PHE A 30 -11.31 30.42 1.85
C PHE A 30 -9.83 30.18 2.12
N GLY A 31 -9.36 30.67 3.27
CA GLY A 31 -8.00 30.48 3.76
C GLY A 31 -7.99 29.68 5.05
N ILE A 32 -7.00 28.79 5.22
CA ILE A 32 -6.85 28.00 6.44
C ILE A 32 -5.45 28.25 7.03
N VAL A 33 -5.41 28.92 8.17
CA VAL A 33 -4.13 29.22 8.85
C VAL A 33 -3.61 28.00 9.60
N PRO A 34 -2.29 27.94 9.88
CA PRO A 34 -1.73 26.90 10.72
C PRO A 34 -2.46 26.80 12.06
N PHE A 35 -2.86 25.59 12.44
CA PHE A 35 -3.55 25.36 13.72
C PHE A 35 -2.58 25.47 14.88
N SER A 36 -3.03 25.98 16.02
CA SER A 36 -2.24 25.93 17.25
C SER A 36 -2.26 24.51 17.82
N VAL A 37 -1.10 23.92 18.12
CA VAL A 37 -1.00 22.59 18.73
C VAL A 37 -0.49 22.71 20.15
N ASN A 38 -1.35 22.39 21.12
CA ASN A 38 -0.99 22.32 22.53
C ASN A 38 -0.83 20.85 22.94
N GLY A 39 0.41 20.37 22.92
CA GLY A 39 0.73 18.99 23.25
C GLY A 39 2.22 18.67 23.08
N PRO A 40 2.62 17.39 23.22
CA PRO A 40 4.01 16.97 22.99
C PRO A 40 4.54 17.38 21.61
N LYS A 41 5.84 17.69 21.51
CA LYS A 41 6.52 18.10 20.25
C LYS A 41 6.36 17.09 19.09
N THR A 42 6.00 15.85 19.39
CA THR A 42 5.68 14.82 18.38
C THR A 42 4.47 15.18 17.53
N PHE A 43 3.60 16.09 17.98
CA PHE A 43 2.36 16.47 17.30
C PHE A 43 2.42 17.81 16.56
N THR A 44 3.58 18.48 16.54
CA THR A 44 3.78 19.77 15.82
C THR A 44 3.45 19.66 14.33
N TYR A 45 3.51 18.46 13.73
CA TYR A 45 3.06 18.25 12.34
C TYR A 45 1.57 18.58 12.12
N LEU A 46 0.74 18.53 13.17
CA LEU A 46 -0.69 18.83 13.10
C LEU A 46 -0.99 20.29 12.79
N GLU A 47 -0.06 21.21 13.11
CA GLU A 47 -0.16 22.63 12.77
C GLU A 47 -0.38 22.82 11.27
N ARG A 48 0.26 21.97 10.45
CA ARG A 48 0.13 21.99 8.98
C ARG A 48 -0.80 20.91 8.44
N ALA A 49 -0.94 19.78 9.13
CA ALA A 49 -1.77 18.67 8.65
C ALA A 49 -3.27 18.96 8.74
N ILE A 50 -3.75 19.60 9.82
CA ILE A 50 -5.17 19.92 9.98
C ILE A 50 -5.66 20.88 8.88
N PRO A 51 -4.93 21.97 8.56
CA PRO A 51 -5.27 22.84 7.42
C PRO A 51 -5.39 22.10 6.08
N GLN A 52 -4.47 21.19 5.78
CA GLN A 52 -4.52 20.43 4.51
C GLN A 52 -5.74 19.50 4.45
N MET A 53 -6.06 18.83 5.57
CA MET A 53 -7.22 17.96 5.66
C MET A 53 -8.54 18.72 5.52
N LEU A 54 -8.64 19.90 6.13
CA LEU A 54 -9.81 20.76 5.99
C LEU A 54 -9.91 21.33 4.57
N SER A 55 -8.80 21.79 3.98
CA SER A 55 -8.78 22.35 2.62
C SER A 55 -9.35 21.37 1.59
N SER A 56 -8.92 20.11 1.64
CA SER A 56 -9.44 19.07 0.73
C SER A 56 -10.93 18.78 0.92
N ARG A 57 -11.48 18.95 2.13
CA ARG A 57 -12.89 18.61 2.46
C ARG A 57 -13.84 19.78 2.27
N LEU A 58 -13.33 20.99 2.42
CA LEU A 58 -14.05 22.24 2.22
C LEU A 58 -14.02 22.70 0.75
N PHE A 59 -13.07 22.17 -0.04
CA PHE A 59 -13.05 22.43 -1.47
C PHE A 59 -14.34 21.96 -2.16
N TRP A 60 -14.98 22.91 -2.84
CA TRP A 60 -16.12 22.66 -3.69
C TRP A 60 -15.92 23.39 -5.00
N LYS A 61 -15.65 22.60 -6.04
CA LYS A 61 -15.41 23.10 -7.39
C LYS A 61 -16.45 24.15 -7.79
N ASP A 62 -15.95 25.28 -8.29
CA ASP A 62 -16.72 26.43 -8.79
C ASP A 62 -17.59 27.16 -7.73
N ASN A 63 -17.47 26.80 -6.43
CA ASN A 63 -18.25 27.40 -5.33
C ASN A 63 -17.39 27.88 -4.17
N PHE A 64 -16.48 27.03 -3.67
CA PHE A 64 -15.55 27.33 -2.57
C PHE A 64 -14.14 26.86 -2.90
N ILE A 65 -13.24 27.81 -3.09
CA ILE A 65 -11.87 27.57 -3.59
C ILE A 65 -10.85 27.97 -2.50
N PRO A 66 -9.90 27.08 -2.15
CA PRO A 66 -8.84 27.43 -1.22
C PRO A 66 -7.87 28.43 -1.88
N VAL A 67 -7.40 29.41 -1.11
CA VAL A 67 -6.27 30.25 -1.55
C VAL A 67 -4.93 29.54 -1.39
N ASP A 68 -3.94 29.98 -2.15
CA ASP A 68 -2.58 29.44 -2.10
C ASP A 68 -1.97 29.64 -0.70
N ALA A 69 -1.18 28.68 -0.23
CA ALA A 69 -0.51 28.74 1.07
C ALA A 69 0.44 29.95 1.18
N ILE A 70 0.93 30.47 0.04
CA ILE A 70 1.76 31.69 -0.01
C ILE A 70 0.97 32.93 0.43
N ALA A 71 -0.34 33.00 0.18
CA ALA A 71 -1.20 34.12 0.60
C ALA A 71 -1.48 34.13 2.11
N LEU A 72 -1.16 33.03 2.80
CA LEU A 72 -1.35 32.85 4.24
C LEU A 72 -0.01 32.79 4.99
N ASP A 73 1.11 33.02 4.29
CA ASP A 73 2.44 32.94 4.87
C ASP A 73 2.67 34.07 5.89
N GLY A 74 3.15 33.71 7.08
CA GLY A 74 3.31 34.65 8.21
C GLY A 74 2.04 34.94 9.03
N ILE A 75 0.87 34.41 8.66
CA ILE A 75 -0.38 34.55 9.42
C ILE A 75 -0.52 33.38 10.42
N THR A 76 -0.43 33.68 11.72
CA THR A 76 -0.63 32.71 12.80
C THR A 76 -2.11 32.56 13.17
N ALA A 77 -2.49 31.45 13.82
CA ALA A 77 -3.84 31.25 14.34
C ALA A 77 -4.32 32.43 15.20
N PRO A 78 -5.39 33.15 14.79
CA PRO A 78 -5.98 34.23 15.57
C PRO A 78 -6.49 33.75 16.93
N THR A 79 -6.28 34.58 17.96
CA THR A 79 -6.76 34.30 19.33
C THR A 79 -8.02 35.09 19.69
N SER A 80 -8.37 36.10 18.89
CA SER A 80 -9.58 36.93 19.04
C SER A 80 -10.29 37.16 17.71
N ASN A 81 -11.58 37.53 17.76
CA ASN A 81 -12.35 37.86 16.56
C ASN A 81 -11.78 39.07 15.81
N ALA A 82 -11.17 40.03 16.52
CA ALA A 82 -10.53 41.18 15.90
C ALA A 82 -9.26 40.79 15.12
N GLU A 83 -8.47 39.85 15.66
CA GLU A 83 -7.32 39.28 14.96
C GLU A 83 -7.75 38.42 13.76
N ALA A 84 -8.86 37.70 13.89
CA ALA A 84 -9.41 36.91 12.78
C ALA A 84 -9.86 37.80 11.63
N GLN A 85 -10.51 38.93 11.91
CA GLN A 85 -10.95 39.87 10.86
C GLN A 85 -9.79 40.57 10.17
N LYS A 86 -8.73 40.88 10.94
CA LYS A 86 -7.48 41.41 10.39
C LYS A 86 -6.80 40.37 9.49
N ALA A 87 -6.63 39.13 9.96
CA ALA A 87 -6.04 38.04 9.18
C ALA A 87 -6.85 37.70 7.91
N LEU A 88 -8.19 37.78 7.99
CA LEU A 88 -9.08 37.60 6.85
C LEU A 88 -8.88 38.70 5.80
N SER A 89 -8.71 39.95 6.25
CA SER A 89 -8.43 41.11 5.39
C SER A 89 -7.04 41.04 4.76
N ASP A 90 -6.02 40.68 5.55
CA ASP A 90 -4.62 40.56 5.11
C ASP A 90 -4.45 39.41 4.08
N ALA A 91 -5.19 38.31 4.23
CA ALA A 91 -5.18 37.17 3.32
C ALA A 91 -6.05 37.37 2.06
N GLY A 92 -6.93 38.37 2.04
CA GLY A 92 -7.83 38.64 0.90
C GLY A 92 -8.90 37.58 0.65
N VAL A 93 -9.29 36.80 1.66
CA VAL A 93 -10.24 35.67 1.54
C VAL A 93 -11.67 36.05 1.91
N ASP A 94 -12.67 35.28 1.46
CA ASP A 94 -14.08 35.45 1.88
C ASP A 94 -14.36 34.73 3.22
N TYR A 95 -13.67 33.63 3.49
CA TYR A 95 -13.73 32.90 4.76
C TYR A 95 -12.35 32.58 5.31
N LEU A 96 -12.16 32.74 6.62
CA LEU A 96 -10.96 32.33 7.33
C LEU A 96 -11.26 31.18 8.30
N ILE A 97 -10.57 30.06 8.15
CA ILE A 97 -10.67 28.91 9.04
C ILE A 97 -9.43 28.84 9.93
N TYR A 98 -9.63 28.78 11.24
CA TYR A 98 -8.57 28.75 12.24
C TYR A 98 -8.98 27.93 13.46
N GLY A 99 -8.01 27.52 14.27
CA GLY A 99 -8.32 26.67 15.40
C GLY A 99 -7.13 26.18 16.20
N SER A 100 -7.42 25.32 17.17
CA SER A 100 -6.43 24.70 18.04
C SER A 100 -6.72 23.22 18.25
N VAL A 101 -5.68 22.44 18.47
CA VAL A 101 -5.77 21.06 18.95
C VAL A 101 -5.03 20.93 20.28
N ASN A 102 -5.71 20.38 21.28
CA ASN A 102 -5.17 20.09 22.60
C ASN A 102 -5.02 18.58 22.75
N ILE A 103 -3.83 18.10 23.09
CA ILE A 103 -3.52 16.66 23.22
C ILE A 103 -2.99 16.36 24.60
N ILE A 104 -3.69 15.50 25.34
CA ILE A 104 -3.32 15.04 26.68
C ILE A 104 -3.43 13.52 26.72
N GLY A 105 -2.29 12.83 26.77
CA GLY A 105 -2.26 11.37 26.71
C GLY A 105 -2.81 10.84 25.39
N ASP A 106 -3.86 10.02 25.45
CA ASP A 106 -4.55 9.45 24.28
C ASP A 106 -5.84 10.23 23.91
N GLN A 107 -6.11 11.35 24.58
CA GLN A 107 -7.26 12.20 24.30
C GLN A 107 -6.85 13.45 23.52
N SER A 108 -7.71 13.84 22.59
CA SER A 108 -7.57 15.04 21.77
C SER A 108 -8.84 15.88 21.83
N SER A 109 -8.69 17.20 21.90
CA SER A 109 -9.78 18.15 21.73
C SER A 109 -9.43 19.07 20.58
N LEU A 110 -10.36 19.22 19.64
CA LEU A 110 -10.20 20.05 18.46
C LEU A 110 -11.22 21.19 18.52
N ASP A 111 -10.73 22.42 18.37
CA ASP A 111 -11.52 23.63 18.24
C ASP A 111 -11.26 24.22 16.86
N VAL A 112 -12.32 24.39 16.06
CA VAL A 112 -12.31 25.00 14.72
C VAL A 112 -13.27 26.17 14.72
N ARG A 113 -12.84 27.29 14.16
CA ARG A 113 -13.66 28.48 13.92
C ARG A 113 -13.59 28.85 12.46
N VAL A 114 -14.72 29.26 11.91
CA VAL A 114 -14.83 29.85 10.57
C VAL A 114 -15.32 31.28 10.74
N ALA A 115 -14.61 32.25 10.19
CA ALA A 115 -15.00 33.66 10.18
C ALA A 115 -15.28 34.12 8.74
N ASP A 116 -16.28 34.98 8.54
CA ASP A 116 -16.57 35.62 7.25
C ASP A 116 -16.22 37.13 7.24
N ARG A 117 -16.42 37.77 6.09
CA ARG A 117 -16.22 39.22 5.91
C ARG A 117 -17.17 40.10 6.73
N ASP A 118 -18.36 39.58 7.07
CA ASP A 118 -19.39 40.31 7.79
C ASP A 118 -19.19 40.26 9.32
N GLY A 119 -18.19 39.50 9.78
CA GLY A 119 -17.82 39.37 11.20
C GLY A 119 -18.55 38.24 11.91
N THR A 120 -19.28 37.39 11.18
CA THR A 120 -19.91 36.18 11.69
C THR A 120 -18.83 35.13 11.96
N VAL A 121 -18.90 34.49 13.13
CA VAL A 121 -17.98 33.40 13.50
C VAL A 121 -18.78 32.15 13.86
N TRP A 122 -18.48 31.04 13.20
CA TRP A 122 -19.07 29.73 13.49
C TRP A 122 -18.06 28.86 14.26
N PRO A 123 -18.23 28.68 15.59
CA PRO A 123 -17.37 27.80 16.38
C PRO A 123 -17.82 26.34 16.32
N ARG A 124 -16.86 25.43 16.23
CA ARG A 124 -17.06 23.98 16.32
C ARG A 124 -15.97 23.36 17.17
N SER A 125 -16.37 22.61 18.17
CA SER A 125 -15.45 21.87 19.01
C SER A 125 -15.90 20.43 19.13
N ALA A 126 -14.93 19.52 19.22
CA ALA A 126 -15.19 18.13 19.50
C ALA A 126 -13.98 17.49 20.17
N SER A 127 -14.26 16.54 21.07
CA SER A 127 -13.23 15.77 21.78
C SER A 127 -13.34 14.31 21.41
N SER A 128 -12.21 13.65 21.24
CA SER A 128 -12.13 12.23 20.88
C SER A 128 -10.79 11.63 21.26
N SER A 129 -10.68 10.30 21.20
CA SER A 129 -9.38 9.64 21.25
C SER A 129 -8.49 10.13 20.09
N LEU A 130 -7.17 10.02 20.24
CA LEU A 130 -6.24 10.39 19.17
C LEU A 130 -6.44 9.53 17.91
N ASN A 131 -6.87 8.27 18.08
CA ASN A 131 -7.22 7.37 16.98
C ASN A 131 -8.49 7.83 16.24
N ASP A 132 -9.41 8.48 16.94
CA ASP A 132 -10.70 8.97 16.41
C ASP A 132 -10.68 10.44 15.99
N MET A 133 -9.54 11.13 16.17
CA MET A 133 -9.39 12.55 15.81
C MET A 133 -9.73 12.82 14.33
N ILE A 134 -9.44 11.86 13.46
CA ILE A 134 -9.76 11.96 12.03
C ILE A 134 -11.28 11.92 11.81
N PRO A 135 -12.03 10.87 12.21
CA PRO A 135 -13.49 10.87 12.19
C PRO A 135 -14.10 12.16 12.74
N THR A 136 -13.59 12.65 13.87
CA THR A 136 -14.02 13.90 14.50
C THR A 136 -13.83 15.11 13.61
N LEU A 137 -12.65 15.27 13.00
CA LEU A 137 -12.38 16.33 12.02
C LEU A 137 -13.25 16.20 10.77
N GLN A 138 -13.59 14.97 10.33
CA GLN A 138 -14.50 14.76 9.20
C GLN A 138 -15.91 15.27 9.52
N ASN A 139 -16.40 15.00 10.73
CA ASN A 139 -17.71 15.46 11.18
C ASN A 139 -17.75 16.98 11.27
N ILE A 140 -16.68 17.61 11.78
CA ILE A 140 -16.56 19.08 11.81
C ILE A 140 -16.57 19.66 10.39
N ALA A 141 -15.80 19.09 9.45
CA ALA A 141 -15.80 19.55 8.06
C ALA A 141 -17.16 19.36 7.37
N GLY A 142 -17.88 18.27 7.68
CA GLY A 142 -19.24 18.03 7.19
C GLY A 142 -20.24 19.07 7.72
N ALA A 143 -20.15 19.38 9.01
CA ALA A 143 -20.96 20.44 9.63
C ALA A 143 -20.65 21.82 9.04
N ILE A 144 -19.37 22.15 8.80
CA ILE A 144 -18.98 23.41 8.13
C ILE A 144 -19.55 23.48 6.71
N ASN A 145 -19.44 22.40 5.92
CA ASN A 145 -20.01 22.36 4.58
C ASN A 145 -21.52 22.57 4.57
N THR A 146 -22.23 22.01 5.55
CA THR A 146 -23.70 22.09 5.62
C THR A 146 -24.17 23.44 6.13
N GLU A 147 -23.55 23.97 7.20
CA GLU A 147 -24.05 25.16 7.90
C GLU A 147 -23.40 26.47 7.45
N VAL A 148 -22.16 26.43 6.97
CA VAL A 148 -21.44 27.64 6.52
C VAL A 148 -21.50 27.77 5.00
N PHE A 149 -21.45 26.65 4.27
CA PHE A 149 -21.39 26.65 2.81
C PHE A 149 -22.70 26.20 2.13
N ASP A 150 -23.75 25.92 2.92
CA ASP A 150 -25.09 25.50 2.46
C ASP A 150 -25.04 24.35 1.43
N ARG A 151 -24.05 23.46 1.57
CA ARG A 151 -23.82 22.33 0.67
C ARG A 151 -24.71 21.16 1.08
N PRO A 152 -25.61 20.66 0.21
CA PRO A 152 -26.43 19.50 0.52
C PRO A 152 -25.56 18.28 0.82
N ASP A 153 -25.76 17.67 1.99
CA ASP A 153 -25.01 16.48 2.39
C ASP A 153 -25.44 15.27 1.54
N ALA A 154 -24.68 14.99 0.47
CA ALA A 154 -24.86 13.82 -0.37
C ALA A 154 -24.75 12.49 0.42
N ARG A 155 -24.24 12.53 1.66
CA ARG A 155 -24.11 11.37 2.55
C ARG A 155 -25.39 11.10 3.34
N ALA A 156 -26.14 12.12 3.76
CA ALA A 156 -27.44 11.95 4.41
C ALA A 156 -28.43 11.23 3.48
N GLN A 157 -28.51 11.65 2.21
CA GLN A 157 -29.37 11.00 1.21
C GLN A 157 -28.94 9.56 0.88
N ALA A 158 -27.64 9.25 0.95
CA ALA A 158 -27.14 7.87 0.76
C ALA A 158 -27.40 6.96 1.96
N VAL A 159 -27.44 7.51 3.19
CA VAL A 159 -27.73 6.77 4.42
C VAL A 159 -29.24 6.51 4.59
N GLU A 160 -30.10 7.46 4.21
CA GLU A 160 -31.56 7.24 4.15
C GLU A 160 -31.95 6.16 3.11
N GLN A 161 -31.34 6.19 1.92
CA GLN A 161 -31.56 5.18 0.87
C GLN A 161 -30.95 3.81 1.19
N ALA A 162 -29.98 3.75 2.11
CA ALA A 162 -29.44 2.49 2.63
C ALA A 162 -30.36 1.90 3.72
N LYS A 163 -30.92 2.72 4.62
CA LYS A 163 -31.84 2.24 5.66
C LYS A 163 -33.14 1.63 5.10
N ASN A 164 -33.67 2.17 4.00
CA ASN A 164 -34.87 1.62 3.37
C ASN A 164 -34.64 0.32 2.55
N ARG A 165 -33.39 -0.04 2.24
CA ARG A 165 -33.06 -1.30 1.55
C ARG A 165 -32.73 -2.46 2.50
N VAL A 166 -32.39 -2.15 3.76
CA VAL A 166 -31.99 -3.17 4.76
C VAL A 166 -33.19 -3.87 5.40
N ASN A 167 -34.39 -3.29 5.36
CA ASN A 167 -35.60 -3.88 5.97
C ASN A 167 -36.34 -4.92 5.10
N GLN A 168 -35.77 -5.35 3.97
CA GLN A 168 -36.32 -6.42 3.12
C GLN A 168 -35.24 -7.41 2.65
N MET A 169 -34.28 -7.78 3.49
CA MET A 169 -33.40 -8.92 3.21
C MET A 169 -33.71 -10.09 4.15
N ASN A 170 -33.94 -11.23 3.51
CA ASN A 170 -34.21 -12.53 4.08
C ASN A 170 -33.09 -12.89 5.09
N PRO A 171 -33.40 -13.36 6.32
CA PRO A 171 -32.39 -13.69 7.33
C PRO A 171 -31.40 -14.81 6.92
N ALA A 172 -31.62 -15.46 5.78
CA ALA A 172 -30.69 -16.43 5.18
C ALA A 172 -29.42 -15.80 4.55
N ILE A 173 -29.35 -14.48 4.36
CA ILE A 173 -28.17 -13.80 3.76
C ILE A 173 -27.18 -13.31 4.84
N THR A 174 -27.57 -13.31 6.11
CA THR A 174 -26.69 -12.94 7.24
C THR A 174 -25.73 -14.07 7.66
N VAL A 175 -25.82 -15.26 7.05
CA VAL A 175 -25.12 -16.46 7.54
C VAL A 175 -23.66 -16.59 7.06
N ASN A 176 -23.18 -15.75 6.14
CA ASN A 176 -21.82 -15.88 5.59
C ASN A 176 -20.76 -14.92 6.17
N GLN A 177 -21.05 -14.24 7.28
CA GLN A 177 -20.01 -13.52 8.05
C GLN A 177 -19.75 -14.10 9.44
N THR A 178 -20.49 -15.13 9.84
CA THR A 178 -20.24 -15.91 11.07
C THR A 178 -20.70 -17.35 10.85
N SER A 179 -19.95 -18.11 10.05
CA SER A 179 -19.97 -19.56 10.25
C SER A 179 -19.11 -19.86 11.46
N ALA A 180 -19.75 -19.91 12.63
CA ALA A 180 -19.21 -20.41 13.89
C ALA A 180 -18.96 -21.94 13.87
N ASN A 181 -18.82 -22.55 12.68
CA ASN A 181 -18.73 -24.00 12.48
C ASN A 181 -17.51 -24.44 11.64
N GLN A 182 -16.46 -23.61 11.54
CA GLN A 182 -15.13 -24.07 11.12
C GLN A 182 -14.14 -23.68 12.23
N GLU A 183 -14.09 -24.49 13.29
CA GLU A 183 -13.11 -24.41 14.38
C GLU A 183 -11.75 -24.98 13.97
N VAL A 184 -11.25 -24.48 12.86
CA VAL A 184 -10.28 -25.18 12.03
C VAL A 184 -9.39 -24.08 11.44
N TYR A 185 -8.27 -23.80 12.09
CA TYR A 185 -7.48 -22.58 11.82
C TYR A 185 -6.01 -22.88 11.53
N LEU A 186 -5.51 -22.31 10.42
CA LEU A 186 -4.12 -22.37 9.97
C LEU A 186 -3.13 -21.84 11.03
N ASN A 187 -3.48 -20.74 11.72
CA ASN A 187 -2.74 -20.21 12.86
C ASN A 187 -3.65 -19.32 13.75
N PRO A 188 -3.67 -19.50 15.08
CA PRO A 188 -4.50 -18.70 16.00
C PRO A 188 -4.25 -17.19 15.93
N GLN A 189 -3.04 -16.76 15.54
CA GLN A 189 -2.70 -15.35 15.39
C GLN A 189 -3.41 -14.66 14.22
N PHE A 190 -4.17 -15.37 13.39
CA PHE A 190 -4.90 -14.76 12.26
C PHE A 190 -6.28 -14.19 12.65
N ARG A 191 -6.80 -14.45 13.87
CA ARG A 191 -8.10 -13.93 14.34
C ARG A 191 -8.13 -13.33 15.74
N TYR A 192 -7.00 -12.86 16.27
CA TYR A 192 -6.93 -12.33 17.65
C TYR A 192 -7.34 -13.34 18.75
N ALA A 193 -7.46 -14.64 18.44
CA ALA A 193 -7.62 -15.70 19.43
C ALA A 193 -6.24 -16.10 19.98
N GLY A 194 -6.12 -16.26 21.31
CA GLY A 194 -4.85 -16.58 22.00
C GLY A 194 -4.18 -15.38 22.68
N GLY A 195 -3.61 -15.63 23.86
CA GLY A 195 -2.96 -14.65 24.75
C GLY A 195 -1.81 -13.88 24.10
N SER A 196 -1.35 -12.81 24.77
CA SER A 196 -0.25 -11.95 24.30
C SER A 196 1.10 -12.67 24.19
N ASP A 197 1.25 -13.78 24.90
CA ASP A 197 2.34 -14.75 24.77
C ASP A 197 1.86 -15.94 23.95
N SER A 198 1.84 -15.79 22.62
CA SER A 198 1.59 -16.94 21.77
C SER A 198 2.91 -17.67 21.52
N GLU A 199 3.08 -18.84 22.13
CA GLU A 199 4.15 -19.82 21.89
C GLU A 199 4.28 -20.22 20.40
N ASN A 200 3.32 -19.87 19.55
CA ASN A 200 3.25 -20.22 18.12
C ASN A 200 3.80 -19.13 17.16
N ARG A 201 4.86 -18.41 17.54
CA ARG A 201 5.55 -17.46 16.62
C ARG A 201 7.06 -17.60 16.71
N LEU A 202 7.67 -18.02 15.60
CA LEU A 202 9.12 -18.01 15.44
C LEU A 202 9.59 -16.56 15.25
N ARG A 203 10.72 -16.21 15.87
CA ARG A 203 11.28 -14.86 15.81
C ARG A 203 12.80 -14.90 15.88
N SER A 204 13.45 -14.40 14.83
CA SER A 204 14.91 -14.29 14.82
C SER A 204 15.46 -13.26 15.82
N ASN A 205 16.77 -13.29 16.06
CA ASN A 205 17.53 -12.14 16.54
C ASN A 205 17.41 -10.92 15.60
N ALA A 206 17.66 -9.72 16.12
CA ALA A 206 17.61 -8.49 15.34
C ALA A 206 18.98 -8.16 14.70
N LEU A 207 19.04 -8.15 13.38
CA LEU A 207 20.24 -7.85 12.60
C LEU A 207 20.36 -6.34 12.38
N ARG A 208 21.55 -5.77 12.58
CA ARG A 208 21.78 -4.30 12.54
C ARG A 208 21.94 -3.73 11.13
N PHE A 209 21.05 -4.10 10.22
CA PHE A 209 20.94 -3.52 8.89
C PHE A 209 19.49 -3.55 8.41
N ALA A 210 19.17 -2.77 7.37
CA ALA A 210 17.85 -2.75 6.74
C ALA A 210 17.86 -3.59 5.47
N ALA A 211 17.30 -4.79 5.53
CA ALA A 211 17.12 -5.66 4.39
C ALA A 211 15.91 -5.22 3.56
N HIS A 212 15.92 -5.49 2.27
CA HIS A 212 14.77 -5.18 1.38
C HIS A 212 14.44 -6.30 0.37
N GLY A 213 15.06 -7.47 0.52
CA GLY A 213 14.62 -8.71 -0.12
C GLY A 213 14.98 -9.90 0.76
N MET A 214 14.15 -10.94 0.67
CA MET A 214 14.30 -12.18 1.42
C MET A 214 13.96 -13.37 0.50
N VAL A 215 14.65 -14.48 0.69
CA VAL A 215 14.31 -15.80 0.15
C VAL A 215 14.60 -16.85 1.21
N VAL A 216 13.72 -17.84 1.33
CA VAL A 216 13.94 -19.06 2.11
C VAL A 216 13.96 -20.24 1.14
N ALA A 217 15.07 -20.98 1.11
CA ALA A 217 15.30 -22.05 0.13
C ALA A 217 16.45 -22.97 0.54
N ASP A 218 16.38 -24.24 0.16
CA ASP A 218 17.53 -25.16 0.20
C ASP A 218 18.58 -24.78 -0.87
N LEU A 219 19.70 -24.23 -0.40
CA LEU A 219 20.84 -23.81 -1.20
C LEU A 219 22.00 -24.79 -1.12
N THR A 220 21.90 -25.84 -0.30
CA THR A 220 22.98 -26.82 -0.07
C THR A 220 22.65 -28.23 -0.55
N GLY A 221 21.39 -28.50 -0.90
CA GLY A 221 20.88 -29.80 -1.32
C GLY A 221 20.65 -30.77 -0.16
N ASN A 222 20.67 -30.28 1.09
CA ASN A 222 20.52 -31.12 2.29
C ASN A 222 19.05 -31.21 2.78
N LYS A 223 18.11 -30.66 2.00
CA LYS A 223 16.67 -30.52 2.31
C LYS A 223 16.36 -29.60 3.49
N LYS A 224 17.32 -28.82 3.95
CA LYS A 224 17.12 -27.74 4.92
C LYS A 224 17.21 -26.41 4.20
N ASN A 225 16.30 -25.51 4.55
CA ASN A 225 16.27 -24.18 4.01
C ASN A 225 17.25 -23.26 4.72
N GLU A 226 17.99 -22.50 3.92
CA GLU A 226 18.73 -21.32 4.35
C GLU A 226 17.93 -20.04 4.06
N ILE A 227 18.24 -18.98 4.80
CA ILE A 227 17.59 -17.68 4.71
C ILE A 227 18.55 -16.71 4.04
N VAL A 228 18.14 -16.16 2.92
CA VAL A 228 18.90 -15.12 2.21
C VAL A 228 18.27 -13.77 2.48
N LEU A 229 19.07 -12.81 2.93
CA LEU A 229 18.69 -11.41 3.06
C LEU A 229 19.61 -10.54 2.21
N ILE A 230 19.01 -9.62 1.47
CA ILE A 230 19.76 -8.61 0.71
C ILE A 230 19.53 -7.21 1.28
N ASP A 231 20.60 -6.44 1.31
CA ASP A 231 20.53 -4.98 1.32
C ASP A 231 20.94 -4.43 -0.06
N LYS A 232 21.15 -3.11 -0.16
CA LYS A 232 21.50 -2.45 -1.42
C LYS A 232 22.78 -2.98 -2.08
N ARG A 233 23.67 -3.68 -1.36
CA ARG A 233 25.02 -4.05 -1.83
C ARG A 233 25.38 -5.49 -1.54
N ILE A 234 24.89 -6.05 -0.44
CA ILE A 234 25.37 -7.31 0.11
C ILE A 234 24.23 -8.33 0.08
N VAL A 235 24.55 -9.52 -0.42
CA VAL A 235 23.76 -10.74 -0.27
C VAL A 235 24.32 -11.50 0.91
N ARG A 236 23.47 -11.85 1.89
CA ARG A 236 23.85 -12.61 3.07
C ARG A 236 22.99 -13.85 3.19
N VAL A 237 23.60 -14.98 3.50
CA VAL A 237 22.95 -16.27 3.74
C VAL A 237 23.11 -16.60 5.22
N PHE A 238 22.04 -17.09 5.82
CA PHE A 238 21.97 -17.47 7.22
C PHE A 238 21.35 -18.86 7.35
N ASN A 239 21.80 -19.61 8.34
CA ASN A 239 21.02 -20.71 8.91
C ASN A 239 20.05 -20.14 9.94
N PHE A 240 18.87 -20.73 10.08
CA PHE A 240 17.97 -20.44 11.19
C PHE A 240 18.07 -21.58 12.20
N ASP A 241 18.65 -21.28 13.35
CA ASP A 241 18.89 -22.24 14.42
C ASP A 241 18.49 -21.61 15.76
N ASN A 242 17.64 -22.31 16.53
CA ASN A 242 17.16 -21.87 17.84
C ASN A 242 16.70 -20.39 17.83
N ASN A 243 15.81 -20.04 16.89
CA ASN A 243 15.30 -18.67 16.73
C ASN A 243 16.40 -17.61 16.48
N THR A 244 17.52 -18.01 15.87
CA THR A 244 18.65 -17.13 15.58
C THR A 244 19.09 -17.30 14.12
N LEU A 245 19.27 -16.17 13.44
CA LEU A 245 19.91 -16.13 12.11
C LEU A 245 21.43 -16.18 12.31
N VAL A 246 22.01 -17.35 12.07
CA VAL A 246 23.46 -17.60 12.17
C VAL A 246 24.09 -17.35 10.80
N PRO A 247 25.03 -16.39 10.67
CA PRO A 247 25.66 -16.08 9.39
C PRO A 247 26.37 -17.30 8.80
N LEU A 248 26.13 -17.56 7.51
CA LEU A 248 26.74 -18.67 6.77
C LEU A 248 27.68 -18.16 5.67
N ALA A 249 27.18 -17.28 4.81
CA ALA A 249 27.94 -16.76 3.67
C ALA A 249 27.52 -15.32 3.34
N GLU A 250 28.42 -14.57 2.70
CA GLU A 250 28.07 -13.29 2.12
C GLU A 250 28.85 -13.00 0.84
N VAL A 251 28.28 -12.16 -0.02
CA VAL A 251 28.97 -11.62 -1.20
C VAL A 251 28.50 -10.20 -1.49
N THR A 252 29.41 -9.38 -1.98
CA THR A 252 29.09 -8.07 -2.59
C THR A 252 29.23 -8.21 -4.10
N PRO A 253 28.14 -8.44 -4.86
CA PRO A 253 28.22 -8.74 -6.29
C PRO A 253 28.90 -7.63 -7.10
N SER A 254 28.61 -6.37 -6.75
CA SER A 254 29.23 -5.20 -7.36
C SER A 254 29.08 -3.97 -6.47
N ARG A 255 30.11 -3.12 -6.45
CA ARG A 255 30.03 -1.79 -5.82
C ARG A 255 29.27 -0.77 -6.68
N ARG A 256 29.10 -1.04 -7.98
CA ARG A 256 28.43 -0.15 -8.94
C ARG A 256 26.91 -0.29 -8.89
N TYR A 257 26.40 -1.51 -8.85
CA TYR A 257 24.98 -1.82 -8.93
C TYR A 257 24.34 -1.88 -7.53
N GLU A 258 23.15 -1.31 -7.37
CA GLU A 258 22.29 -1.51 -6.20
C GLU A 258 21.43 -2.75 -6.41
N LEU A 259 21.45 -3.67 -5.44
CA LEU A 259 20.61 -4.87 -5.48
C LEU A 259 19.15 -4.46 -5.34
N LEU A 260 18.27 -5.10 -6.09
CA LEU A 260 16.83 -4.81 -6.11
C LEU A 260 16.03 -5.96 -5.53
N THR A 261 16.22 -7.17 -6.07
CA THR A 261 15.46 -8.37 -5.68
C THR A 261 16.38 -9.58 -5.63
N VAL A 262 15.99 -10.57 -4.82
CA VAL A 262 16.61 -11.89 -4.76
C VAL A 262 15.52 -12.96 -4.95
N ARG A 263 15.83 -14.00 -5.72
CA ARG A 263 15.01 -15.21 -5.92
C ARG A 263 15.91 -16.44 -5.82
N ALA A 264 15.31 -17.61 -5.59
CA ALA A 264 15.99 -18.89 -5.70
C ALA A 264 15.22 -19.80 -6.64
N SER A 265 15.92 -20.53 -7.50
CA SER A 265 15.37 -21.54 -8.39
C SER A 265 16.46 -22.54 -8.75
N ASP A 266 16.10 -23.81 -8.86
CA ASP A 266 16.97 -24.86 -9.39
C ASP A 266 17.06 -24.67 -10.92
N LEU A 267 18.19 -24.16 -11.41
CA LEU A 267 18.38 -23.75 -12.80
C LEU A 267 18.87 -24.89 -13.70
N ASP A 268 19.70 -25.78 -13.17
CA ASP A 268 20.27 -26.93 -13.90
C ASP A 268 19.60 -28.27 -13.56
N ARG A 269 18.59 -28.26 -12.68
CA ARG A 269 17.78 -29.41 -12.28
C ARG A 269 18.57 -30.45 -11.48
N ASP A 270 19.54 -30.00 -10.69
CA ASP A 270 20.34 -30.87 -9.82
C ASP A 270 19.72 -31.07 -8.43
N GLY A 271 18.61 -30.38 -8.13
CA GLY A 271 17.92 -30.43 -6.84
C GLY A 271 18.41 -29.41 -5.82
N VAL A 272 19.42 -28.60 -6.15
CA VAL A 272 19.91 -27.47 -5.36
C VAL A 272 19.42 -26.18 -6.02
N LYS A 273 19.05 -25.17 -5.22
CA LYS A 273 18.58 -23.89 -5.79
C LYS A 273 19.71 -22.88 -5.91
N GLU A 274 19.81 -22.25 -7.07
CA GLU A 274 20.67 -21.09 -7.30
C GLU A 274 19.98 -19.78 -6.92
N LEU A 275 20.76 -18.84 -6.41
CA LEU A 275 20.32 -17.47 -6.17
C LEU A 275 20.39 -16.63 -7.44
N ILE A 276 19.30 -15.91 -7.69
CA ILE A 276 19.13 -14.97 -8.80
C ILE A 276 18.99 -13.58 -8.18
N VAL A 277 19.98 -12.72 -8.40
CA VAL A 277 20.05 -11.40 -7.77
C VAL A 277 20.01 -10.33 -8.84
N SER A 278 18.84 -9.69 -8.97
CA SER A 278 18.62 -8.59 -9.91
C SER A 278 19.09 -7.28 -9.30
N ALA A 279 19.87 -6.51 -10.06
CA ALA A 279 20.45 -5.26 -9.63
C ALA A 279 20.39 -4.19 -10.72
N MET A 280 20.53 -2.93 -10.34
CA MET A 280 20.55 -1.80 -11.26
C MET A 280 21.52 -0.73 -10.81
N ASP A 281 22.22 -0.08 -11.73
CA ASP A 281 23.08 1.06 -11.42
C ASP A 281 22.34 2.40 -11.51
N LYS A 282 23.05 3.49 -11.20
CA LYS A 282 22.50 4.86 -11.25
C LYS A 282 22.16 5.34 -12.66
N ASP A 283 22.64 4.65 -13.70
CA ASP A 283 22.35 4.94 -15.10
C ASP A 283 21.21 4.07 -15.65
N GLN A 284 20.45 3.40 -14.77
CA GLN A 284 19.35 2.48 -15.11
C GLN A 284 19.81 1.25 -15.91
N SER A 285 21.11 0.95 -15.91
CA SER A 285 21.63 -0.30 -16.48
C SER A 285 21.26 -1.44 -15.54
N SER A 286 20.53 -2.43 -16.04
CA SER A 286 20.19 -3.63 -15.29
C SER A 286 21.26 -4.71 -15.44
N LEU A 287 21.49 -5.45 -14.37
CA LEU A 287 22.38 -6.60 -14.36
C LEU A 287 21.85 -7.62 -13.35
N THR A 288 21.75 -8.88 -13.76
CA THR A 288 21.41 -9.99 -12.86
C THR A 288 22.62 -10.88 -12.64
N PHE A 289 22.85 -11.24 -11.38
CA PHE A 289 23.90 -12.15 -10.95
C PHE A 289 23.30 -13.51 -10.55
N PHE A 290 24.02 -14.59 -10.82
CA PHE A 290 23.64 -15.96 -10.47
C PHE A 290 24.69 -16.55 -9.54
N TYR A 291 24.26 -17.07 -8.39
CA TYR A 291 25.15 -17.63 -7.37
C TYR A 291 24.67 -19.00 -6.91
N ALA A 292 25.61 -19.92 -6.69
CA ALA A 292 25.40 -21.16 -5.96
C ALA A 292 26.13 -21.08 -4.62
N LEU A 293 25.62 -21.73 -3.58
CA LEU A 293 26.31 -21.87 -2.31
C LEU A 293 27.15 -23.15 -2.34
N LYS A 294 28.48 -22.99 -2.37
CA LYS A 294 29.43 -24.11 -2.37
C LYS A 294 30.45 -23.90 -1.27
N ASP A 295 30.67 -24.93 -0.44
CA ASP A 295 31.63 -24.91 0.67
C ASP A 295 31.49 -23.69 1.59
N GLY A 296 30.25 -23.31 1.92
CA GLY A 296 29.95 -22.15 2.77
C GLY A 296 30.23 -20.79 2.11
N LYS A 297 30.37 -20.73 0.78
CA LYS A 297 30.63 -19.49 0.03
C LYS A 297 29.69 -19.34 -1.16
N LEU A 298 29.28 -18.11 -1.43
CA LEU A 298 28.54 -17.80 -2.66
C LEU A 298 29.52 -17.68 -3.83
N VAL A 299 29.46 -18.65 -4.75
CA VAL A 299 30.26 -18.70 -5.97
C VAL A 299 29.39 -18.39 -7.19
N LYS A 300 29.96 -17.76 -8.22
CA LYS A 300 29.20 -17.48 -9.45
C LYS A 300 28.77 -18.79 -10.10
N PHE A 301 27.48 -18.92 -10.36
CA PHE A 301 26.89 -20.07 -11.04
C PHE A 301 26.91 -19.91 -12.56
N ALA A 302 26.46 -18.75 -13.05
CA ALA A 302 26.37 -18.44 -14.47
C ALA A 302 26.86 -17.00 -14.77
N PRO A 303 27.22 -16.67 -16.03
CA PRO A 303 27.52 -15.30 -16.43
C PRO A 303 26.36 -14.34 -16.14
N SER A 304 26.69 -13.11 -15.74
CA SER A 304 25.68 -12.08 -15.52
C SER A 304 25.05 -11.60 -16.82
N ILE A 305 23.75 -11.31 -16.78
CA ILE A 305 22.98 -10.88 -17.96
C ILE A 305 22.44 -9.45 -17.79
N LYS A 306 22.42 -8.68 -18.87
CA LYS A 306 21.97 -7.27 -18.91
C LYS A 306 20.45 -7.13 -18.97
N MET A 307 19.77 -7.71 -18.00
CA MET A 307 18.32 -7.62 -17.80
C MET A 307 17.99 -7.89 -16.34
N LEU A 308 16.81 -7.45 -15.90
CA LEU A 308 16.26 -7.84 -14.61
C LEU A 308 15.58 -9.20 -14.76
N VAL A 309 15.67 -10.05 -13.74
CA VAL A 309 15.10 -11.39 -13.71
C VAL A 309 14.19 -11.58 -12.49
N ASN A 310 13.14 -12.36 -12.69
CA ASN A 310 12.24 -12.84 -11.64
C ASN A 310 11.89 -14.32 -11.92
N VAL A 311 11.33 -14.99 -10.93
CA VAL A 311 10.85 -16.38 -11.04
C VAL A 311 9.38 -16.38 -10.68
N LEU A 312 8.54 -16.92 -11.56
CA LEU A 312 7.10 -17.04 -11.35
C LEU A 312 6.60 -18.40 -11.86
N PRO A 313 5.63 -19.03 -11.20
CA PRO A 313 4.90 -20.15 -11.78
C PRO A 313 4.05 -19.65 -12.96
N LEU A 314 4.20 -20.26 -14.14
CA LEU A 314 3.47 -19.88 -15.35
C LEU A 314 2.66 -21.07 -15.91
N PRO A 315 1.46 -20.83 -16.48
CA PRO A 315 0.71 -21.87 -17.16
C PRO A 315 1.44 -22.37 -18.41
N PRO A 316 1.16 -23.60 -18.87
CA PRO A 316 0.12 -24.49 -18.35
C PRO A 316 0.57 -25.40 -17.20
N THR A 317 1.89 -25.54 -16.96
CA THR A 317 2.41 -26.51 -15.97
C THR A 317 2.59 -25.93 -14.58
N TYR A 318 2.53 -24.60 -14.43
CA TYR A 318 2.77 -23.88 -13.17
C TYR A 318 4.14 -24.18 -12.53
N LEU A 319 5.08 -24.68 -13.32
CA LEU A 319 6.45 -24.87 -12.87
C LEU A 319 7.13 -23.49 -12.70
N PRO A 320 8.00 -23.33 -11.69
CA PRO A 320 8.82 -22.14 -11.54
C PRO A 320 9.57 -21.83 -12.85
N THR A 321 9.28 -20.68 -13.44
CA THR A 321 9.83 -20.26 -14.73
C THR A 321 10.60 -18.96 -14.57
N LEU A 322 11.83 -18.92 -15.08
CA LEU A 322 12.60 -17.69 -15.13
C LEU A 322 12.01 -16.78 -16.19
N ILE A 323 11.79 -15.53 -15.79
CA ILE A 323 11.36 -14.48 -16.68
C ILE A 323 12.28 -13.27 -16.55
N GLY A 324 12.46 -12.56 -17.65
CA GLY A 324 13.33 -11.41 -17.74
C GLY A 324 12.70 -10.23 -18.46
N GLN A 325 13.11 -9.04 -18.06
CA GLN A 325 12.72 -7.79 -18.72
C GLN A 325 13.93 -6.86 -18.81
N LYS A 326 14.17 -6.31 -20.01
CA LYS A 326 15.25 -5.36 -20.23
C LYS A 326 14.90 -3.99 -19.67
N THR A 327 15.92 -3.23 -19.30
CA THR A 327 15.78 -1.82 -18.94
C THR A 327 16.31 -0.91 -20.04
N ARG A 328 15.89 0.35 -20.05
CA ARG A 328 16.47 1.41 -20.89
C ARG A 328 16.66 2.69 -20.10
N LYS A 329 17.57 3.52 -20.58
CA LYS A 329 17.75 4.89 -20.08
C LYS A 329 16.73 5.83 -20.71
N GLY A 330 16.16 6.73 -19.91
CA GLY A 330 15.23 7.79 -20.35
C GLY A 330 13.79 7.31 -20.54
N GLY A 331 12.87 7.92 -19.81
CA GLY A 331 11.45 7.54 -19.75
C GLY A 331 11.19 6.32 -18.83
N THR A 332 10.19 5.51 -19.18
CA THR A 332 9.86 4.29 -18.43
C THR A 332 11.03 3.31 -18.44
N VAL A 333 11.59 3.03 -17.25
CA VAL A 333 12.82 2.23 -17.12
C VAL A 333 12.63 0.79 -17.58
N LEU A 334 11.50 0.17 -17.26
CA LEU A 334 11.18 -1.19 -17.71
C LEU A 334 10.70 -1.14 -19.17
N THR A 335 11.48 -1.72 -20.08
CA THR A 335 11.10 -1.78 -21.50
C THR A 335 9.94 -2.75 -21.71
N PRO A 336 9.00 -2.47 -22.63
CA PRO A 336 7.90 -3.40 -22.92
C PRO A 336 8.42 -4.79 -23.34
N GLY A 337 7.81 -5.84 -22.80
CA GLY A 337 8.11 -7.23 -23.15
C GLY A 337 8.80 -7.98 -22.02
N VAL A 338 8.04 -8.88 -21.40
CA VAL A 338 8.57 -9.92 -20.51
C VAL A 338 8.89 -11.14 -21.35
N HIS A 339 10.04 -11.77 -21.12
CA HIS A 339 10.47 -12.95 -21.86
C HIS A 339 10.78 -14.07 -20.89
N GLU A 340 10.46 -15.30 -21.24
CA GLU A 340 10.99 -16.47 -20.55
C GLU A 340 12.49 -16.57 -20.80
N LEU A 341 13.20 -17.06 -19.79
CA LEU A 341 14.63 -17.35 -19.87
C LEU A 341 14.84 -18.84 -19.60
N ALA A 342 15.86 -19.41 -20.23
CA ALA A 342 16.28 -20.78 -19.99
C ALA A 342 17.77 -20.82 -19.69
N PHE A 343 18.18 -21.71 -18.81
CA PHE A 343 19.58 -22.05 -18.60
C PHE A 343 19.97 -23.14 -19.61
N ILE A 344 20.88 -22.81 -20.52
CA ILE A 344 21.31 -23.69 -21.61
C ILE A 344 22.83 -23.56 -21.73
N ASN A 345 23.55 -24.69 -21.68
CA ASN A 345 25.01 -24.75 -21.86
C ASN A 345 25.81 -23.80 -20.95
N GLY A 346 25.39 -23.62 -19.69
CA GLY A 346 26.08 -22.74 -18.74
C GLY A 346 25.68 -21.27 -18.82
N GLU A 347 24.74 -20.89 -19.69
CA GLU A 347 24.30 -19.52 -19.88
C GLU A 347 22.78 -19.37 -19.72
N VAL A 348 22.35 -18.21 -19.24
CA VAL A 348 20.93 -17.85 -19.19
C VAL A 348 20.57 -17.06 -20.43
N VAL A 349 19.69 -17.62 -21.26
CA VAL A 349 19.31 -17.06 -22.57
C VAL A 349 17.82 -16.75 -22.62
N SER A 350 17.45 -15.69 -23.33
CA SER A 350 16.05 -15.33 -23.57
C SER A 350 15.45 -16.26 -24.63
N THR A 351 14.27 -16.81 -24.35
CA THR A 351 13.62 -17.78 -25.24
C THR A 351 12.42 -17.15 -25.95
N ARG A 352 11.25 -17.13 -25.32
CA ARG A 352 9.99 -16.65 -25.90
C ARG A 352 9.40 -15.50 -25.10
N ARG A 353 8.54 -14.72 -25.75
CA ARG A 353 7.82 -13.62 -25.08
C ARG A 353 6.67 -14.18 -24.24
N VAL A 354 6.59 -13.72 -22.99
CA VAL A 354 5.44 -13.97 -22.10
C VAL A 354 4.37 -12.94 -22.40
N ALA A 355 3.17 -13.42 -22.70
CA ALA A 355 2.02 -12.55 -22.82
C ALA A 355 1.55 -12.16 -21.41
N VAL A 356 1.37 -10.86 -21.17
CA VAL A 356 0.96 -10.32 -19.87
C VAL A 356 -0.11 -9.24 -20.05
N PRO A 357 -0.98 -9.00 -19.05
CA PRO A 357 -1.98 -7.94 -19.13
C PRO A 357 -1.38 -6.55 -19.33
N LYS A 358 -2.23 -5.60 -19.77
CA LYS A 358 -1.83 -4.18 -19.79
C LYS A 358 -1.43 -3.73 -18.38
N LYS A 359 -0.39 -2.89 -18.29
CA LYS A 359 0.24 -2.42 -17.04
C LYS A 359 0.99 -3.49 -16.22
N ALA A 360 1.01 -4.75 -16.67
CA ALA A 360 1.89 -5.76 -16.09
C ALA A 360 3.34 -5.60 -16.60
N ASN A 361 4.29 -5.94 -15.75
CA ASN A 361 5.73 -5.95 -15.97
C ASN A 361 6.34 -7.10 -15.16
N LEU A 362 7.66 -7.25 -15.17
CA LEU A 362 8.39 -8.35 -14.52
C LEU A 362 8.01 -8.64 -13.06
N TYR A 363 7.58 -7.65 -12.28
CA TYR A 363 7.44 -7.76 -10.83
C TYR A 363 6.01 -7.75 -10.30
N ASN A 364 5.04 -7.29 -11.08
CA ASN A 364 3.73 -6.90 -10.55
C ASN A 364 2.57 -7.79 -10.99
N PHE A 365 2.81 -9.03 -11.42
CA PHE A 365 1.73 -9.96 -11.76
C PHE A 365 2.01 -11.38 -11.26
N ALA A 366 0.94 -12.17 -11.15
CA ALA A 366 0.99 -13.61 -10.96
C ALA A 366 -0.23 -14.27 -11.62
N TRP A 367 -0.06 -15.53 -12.02
CA TRP A 367 -1.18 -16.38 -12.45
C TRP A 367 -1.78 -17.07 -11.24
N VAL A 368 -3.11 -17.20 -11.23
CA VAL A 368 -3.88 -17.90 -10.21
C VAL A 368 -4.64 -19.02 -10.93
N PRO A 369 -4.25 -20.29 -10.74
CA PRO A 369 -4.98 -21.42 -11.31
C PRO A 369 -6.42 -21.44 -10.80
N ASP A 370 -7.35 -21.80 -11.68
CA ASP A 370 -8.77 -21.90 -11.38
C ASP A 370 -9.41 -22.86 -12.38
N GLU A 371 -9.73 -24.08 -11.94
CA GLU A 371 -10.27 -25.13 -12.80
C GLU A 371 -11.74 -24.87 -13.20
N GLU A 372 -12.49 -24.12 -12.39
CA GLU A 372 -13.93 -23.89 -12.59
C GLU A 372 -14.17 -22.76 -13.61
N ASP A 373 -13.53 -21.60 -13.40
CA ASP A 373 -13.75 -20.39 -14.20
C ASP A 373 -12.57 -20.06 -15.13
N GLY A 374 -11.56 -20.94 -15.19
CA GLY A 374 -10.33 -20.76 -15.93
C GLY A 374 -9.36 -19.77 -15.28
N ASP A 375 -8.07 -19.93 -15.56
CA ASP A 375 -7.01 -19.18 -14.89
C ASP A 375 -7.23 -17.65 -14.87
N LYS A 376 -6.91 -17.07 -13.71
CA LYS A 376 -6.90 -15.63 -13.51
C LYS A 376 -5.46 -15.11 -13.53
N VAL A 377 -5.32 -13.82 -13.84
CA VAL A 377 -4.06 -13.09 -13.67
C VAL A 377 -4.30 -11.93 -12.75
N VAL A 378 -3.62 -11.93 -11.62
CA VAL A 378 -3.60 -10.78 -10.71
C VAL A 378 -2.48 -9.85 -11.11
N VAL A 379 -2.75 -8.55 -11.11
CA VAL A 379 -1.78 -7.50 -11.42
C VAL A 379 -1.88 -6.41 -10.39
N LEU A 380 -0.77 -6.09 -9.74
CA LEU A 380 -0.66 -4.90 -8.92
C LEU A 380 -0.49 -3.68 -9.83
N LEU A 381 -1.49 -2.81 -9.87
CA LEU A 381 -1.50 -1.63 -10.72
C LEU A 381 -0.43 -0.63 -10.27
N PRO A 382 0.55 -0.26 -11.12
CA PRO A 382 1.65 0.62 -10.73
C PRO A 382 1.21 1.99 -10.18
N ASP A 383 0.11 2.53 -10.72
CA ASP A 383 -0.33 3.90 -10.42
C ASP A 383 -1.15 4.02 -9.12
N SER A 384 -1.77 2.91 -8.68
CA SER A 384 -2.71 2.93 -7.54
C SER A 384 -2.37 1.92 -6.46
N GLU A 385 -1.40 1.04 -6.73
CA GLU A 385 -1.03 -0.08 -5.86
C GLU A 385 -2.23 -0.98 -5.51
N LYS A 386 -3.33 -0.93 -6.28
CA LYS A 386 -4.49 -1.81 -6.15
C LYS A 386 -4.24 -3.11 -6.92
N VAL A 387 -4.79 -4.21 -6.43
CA VAL A 387 -4.74 -5.50 -7.13
C VAL A 387 -5.92 -5.53 -8.11
N ALA A 388 -5.62 -5.73 -9.39
CA ALA A 388 -6.61 -5.94 -10.43
C ALA A 388 -6.59 -7.40 -10.88
N VAL A 389 -7.77 -7.96 -11.16
CA VAL A 389 -7.92 -9.32 -11.67
C VAL A 389 -8.25 -9.25 -13.15
N PHE A 390 -7.59 -10.09 -13.93
CA PHE A 390 -7.82 -10.29 -15.35
C PHE A 390 -8.15 -11.76 -15.61
N ASN A 391 -8.92 -12.05 -16.65
CA ASN A 391 -9.05 -13.42 -17.13
C ASN A 391 -7.84 -13.84 -17.98
N SER A 392 -7.78 -15.10 -18.39
CA SER A 392 -6.74 -15.66 -19.28
C SER A 392 -6.60 -14.95 -20.63
N LYS A 393 -7.62 -14.20 -21.08
CA LYS A 393 -7.58 -13.36 -22.29
C LYS A 393 -7.10 -11.92 -22.01
N PHE A 394 -6.69 -11.63 -20.78
CA PHE A 394 -6.25 -10.32 -20.28
C PHE A 394 -7.30 -9.20 -20.36
N ASN A 395 -8.58 -9.56 -20.30
CA ASN A 395 -9.63 -8.60 -20.03
C ASN A 395 -9.73 -8.39 -18.52
N ARG A 396 -9.71 -7.13 -18.08
CA ARG A 396 -9.85 -6.78 -16.66
C ARG A 396 -11.27 -7.10 -16.20
N ILE A 397 -11.38 -7.83 -15.10
CA ILE A 397 -12.65 -8.20 -14.48
C ILE A 397 -12.99 -7.20 -13.37
N VAL A 398 -12.07 -7.04 -12.42
CA VAL A 398 -12.31 -6.24 -11.20
C VAL A 398 -11.00 -5.67 -10.63
N SER A 399 -11.13 -4.82 -9.62
CA SER A 399 -10.03 -4.28 -8.84
C SER A 399 -10.38 -4.24 -7.37
N SER A 400 -9.40 -4.47 -6.50
CA SER A 400 -9.55 -4.26 -5.07
C SER A 400 -9.90 -2.79 -4.77
N PRO A 401 -10.73 -2.54 -3.74
CA PRO A 401 -11.05 -1.17 -3.33
C PRO A 401 -9.85 -0.48 -2.66
N VAL A 402 -8.95 -1.27 -2.06
CA VAL A 402 -7.77 -0.79 -1.31
C VAL A 402 -6.46 -1.15 -2.01
N ALA A 403 -5.40 -0.41 -1.67
CA ALA A 403 -4.05 -0.65 -2.14
C ALA A 403 -3.30 -1.70 -1.30
N TYR A 404 -2.55 -2.56 -1.99
CA TYR A 404 -1.72 -3.66 -1.49
C TYR A 404 -0.30 -3.53 -2.05
N SER A 405 0.47 -2.56 -1.55
CA SER A 405 1.90 -2.47 -1.82
C SER A 405 2.55 -1.56 -0.81
N GLY A 406 3.55 -2.06 -0.10
CA GLY A 406 4.30 -1.33 0.93
C GLY A 406 5.79 -1.26 0.64
N SER A 407 6.20 -1.44 -0.62
CA SER A 407 7.61 -1.56 -0.95
C SER A 407 8.34 -0.24 -0.83
N THR A 408 9.54 -0.29 -0.24
CA THR A 408 10.47 0.85 -0.20
C THR A 408 11.54 0.76 -1.28
N VAL A 409 11.60 -0.35 -2.03
CA VAL A 409 12.56 -0.55 -3.13
C VAL A 409 12.02 0.15 -4.36
N SER A 410 12.82 1.05 -4.94
CA SER A 410 12.39 1.86 -6.07
C SER A 410 13.44 1.95 -7.16
N ILE A 411 12.95 2.01 -8.38
CA ILE A 411 13.69 2.39 -9.58
C ILE A 411 13.33 3.85 -9.88
N GLU A 412 14.34 4.71 -10.00
CA GLU A 412 14.12 6.09 -10.42
C GLU A 412 13.82 6.11 -11.91
N ASN A 413 12.65 6.64 -12.29
CA ASN A 413 12.32 7.01 -13.66
C ASN A 413 12.85 8.42 -13.91
N ASP A 414 13.64 8.56 -14.97
CA ASP A 414 14.11 9.85 -15.43
C ASP A 414 13.16 10.27 -16.56
N ASP A 415 12.20 11.14 -16.23
CA ASP A 415 11.21 11.63 -17.19
C ASP A 415 11.80 12.69 -18.15
N THR A 416 13.10 13.01 -18.05
CA THR A 416 13.76 13.91 -19.00
C THR A 416 14.00 13.20 -20.33
N MET A 417 13.68 13.89 -21.43
CA MET A 417 13.98 13.38 -22.77
C MET A 417 15.50 13.19 -22.92
N PRO A 418 15.97 12.07 -23.51
CA PRO A 418 17.39 11.85 -23.74
C PRO A 418 18.05 13.03 -24.47
N GLY A 419 19.06 13.66 -23.85
CA GLY A 419 19.81 14.76 -24.46
C GLY A 419 19.53 16.14 -23.88
N LEU A 420 18.42 16.35 -23.16
CA LEU A 420 18.26 17.49 -22.27
C LEU A 420 18.79 17.09 -20.90
N GLY A 421 19.70 17.89 -20.32
CA GLY A 421 20.30 17.58 -19.02
C GLY A 421 19.25 17.35 -17.93
N LYS A 422 19.66 16.72 -16.81
CA LYS A 422 18.78 16.53 -15.65
C LYS A 422 18.31 17.89 -15.14
N ASP A 423 17.01 18.13 -15.19
CA ASP A 423 16.42 19.30 -14.53
C ASP A 423 16.54 19.09 -13.02
N LYS A 424 17.39 19.88 -12.36
CA LYS A 424 17.68 19.74 -10.92
C LYS A 424 16.50 20.10 -10.02
N LEU A 425 15.45 20.71 -10.58
CA LEU A 425 14.28 21.22 -9.86
C LEU A 425 13.15 20.19 -9.76
N LEU A 426 13.11 19.17 -10.63
CA LEU A 426 12.06 18.15 -10.64
C LEU A 426 12.52 16.91 -9.85
N ILE A 427 11.76 16.54 -8.82
CA ILE A 427 12.01 15.31 -8.05
C ILE A 427 11.60 14.10 -8.92
N PRO A 428 12.53 13.21 -9.29
CA PRO A 428 12.30 12.15 -10.28
C PRO A 428 11.15 11.21 -9.86
N SER A 429 10.37 10.80 -10.85
CA SER A 429 9.32 9.79 -10.68
C SER A 429 9.95 8.45 -10.26
N LYS A 430 9.25 7.66 -9.44
CA LYS A 430 9.78 6.39 -8.92
C LYS A 430 8.81 5.26 -9.22
N TYR A 431 9.32 4.17 -9.78
CA TYR A 431 8.63 2.89 -9.84
C TYR A 431 9.02 2.05 -8.63
N TYR A 432 8.08 1.79 -7.74
CA TYR A 432 8.31 0.92 -6.58
C TYR A 432 8.17 -0.55 -6.99
N ILE A 433 9.21 -1.34 -6.73
CA ILE A 433 9.19 -2.78 -7.05
C ILE A 433 8.34 -3.47 -5.98
N PRO A 434 7.18 -4.04 -6.33
CA PRO A 434 6.32 -4.65 -5.32
C PRO A 434 6.94 -5.92 -4.75
N MET A 435 6.49 -6.29 -3.56
CA MET A 435 6.71 -7.64 -3.04
C MET A 435 5.97 -8.63 -3.94
N PRO A 436 6.55 -9.81 -4.23
CA PRO A 436 5.91 -10.78 -5.11
C PRO A 436 4.60 -11.28 -4.49
N PHE A 437 3.58 -11.48 -5.33
CA PHE A 437 2.44 -12.29 -4.94
C PHE A 437 2.93 -13.70 -4.57
N VAL A 438 2.40 -14.26 -3.49
CA VAL A 438 2.54 -15.69 -3.21
C VAL A 438 1.18 -16.31 -3.53
N VAL A 439 1.17 -17.25 -4.46
CA VAL A 439 -0.04 -17.92 -4.92
C VAL A 439 0.09 -19.40 -4.58
N GLU A 440 -0.76 -19.88 -3.68
CA GLU A 440 -0.64 -21.22 -3.12
C GLU A 440 -2.02 -21.73 -2.68
N ASP A 441 -2.25 -23.03 -2.86
CA ASP A 441 -3.44 -23.73 -2.35
C ASP A 441 -3.09 -24.24 -0.94
N LEU A 442 -3.36 -23.41 0.06
CA LEU A 442 -2.87 -23.62 1.43
C LEU A 442 -3.64 -24.71 2.17
N ASP A 443 -4.92 -24.92 1.84
CA ASP A 443 -5.77 -25.93 2.46
C ASP A 443 -6.01 -27.17 1.57
N HIS A 444 -5.34 -27.22 0.41
CA HIS A 444 -5.37 -28.33 -0.55
C HIS A 444 -6.79 -28.63 -1.09
N ASN A 445 -7.58 -27.58 -1.29
CA ASN A 445 -8.95 -27.69 -1.78
C ASN A 445 -9.09 -27.43 -3.30
N GLY A 446 -7.98 -27.15 -3.99
CA GLY A 446 -7.94 -26.81 -5.42
C GLY A 446 -8.19 -25.33 -5.73
N LYS A 447 -8.44 -24.49 -4.72
CA LYS A 447 -8.58 -23.04 -4.84
C LYS A 447 -7.35 -22.36 -4.28
N TYR A 448 -6.78 -21.46 -5.08
CA TYR A 448 -5.53 -20.82 -4.73
C TYR A 448 -5.75 -19.50 -3.99
N GLU A 449 -5.08 -19.33 -2.86
CA GLU A 449 -4.95 -18.07 -2.16
C GLU A 449 -3.85 -17.21 -2.78
N VAL A 450 -4.09 -15.90 -2.82
CA VAL A 450 -3.14 -14.87 -3.22
C VAL A 450 -2.77 -14.06 -1.98
N LEU A 451 -1.56 -14.29 -1.47
CA LEU A 451 -1.04 -13.55 -0.32
C LEU A 451 -0.46 -12.20 -0.76
N VAL A 452 -0.90 -11.16 -0.08
CA VAL A 452 -0.50 -9.77 -0.33
C VAL A 452 -0.18 -9.02 0.96
N ASN A 453 0.83 -8.15 0.89
CA ASN A 453 1.12 -7.22 1.97
C ASN A 453 0.16 -6.01 1.92
N LYS A 454 -0.57 -5.79 3.02
CA LYS A 454 -1.27 -4.55 3.30
C LYS A 454 -0.41 -3.69 4.23
N PRO A 455 0.29 -2.66 3.71
CA PRO A 455 0.96 -1.73 4.59
C PRO A 455 -0.03 -0.88 5.39
N ILE A 456 0.35 -0.57 6.62
CA ILE A 456 -0.36 0.32 7.51
C ILE A 456 0.55 1.50 7.83
N SER A 457 0.14 2.68 7.35
CA SER A 457 0.79 3.95 7.64
C SER A 457 -0.24 5.06 7.53
N VAL A 458 -0.34 5.86 8.58
CA VAL A 458 -1.21 7.06 8.56
C VAL A 458 -0.65 8.07 7.58
N ALA A 459 0.67 8.31 7.58
CA ALA A 459 1.31 9.30 6.72
C ALA A 459 1.36 8.89 5.24
N ALA A 460 1.58 7.61 4.91
CA ALA A 460 1.63 7.15 3.52
C ALA A 460 0.26 7.18 2.81
N GLN A 461 -0.85 7.34 3.55
CA GLN A 461 -2.18 7.55 2.96
C GLN A 461 -2.36 8.97 2.39
N PHE A 462 -1.53 9.93 2.81
CA PHE A 462 -1.62 11.34 2.41
C PHE A 462 -0.44 11.81 1.57
N PHE A 463 0.70 11.11 1.65
CA PHE A 463 1.91 11.43 0.90
C PHE A 463 2.34 10.21 0.07
N ASP A 464 1.99 10.19 -1.22
CA ASP A 464 2.25 9.06 -2.13
C ASP A 464 3.74 8.66 -2.21
N ARG A 465 4.66 9.60 -1.94
CA ARG A 465 6.11 9.37 -1.93
C ARG A 465 6.68 9.02 -0.54
N TYR A 466 5.89 9.15 0.52
CA TYR A 466 6.29 8.80 1.88
C TYR A 466 6.14 7.29 2.11
N ARG A 467 7.18 6.54 1.78
CA ARG A 467 7.21 5.07 1.88
C ARG A 467 7.74 4.62 3.24
N PHE A 468 7.06 5.03 4.31
CA PHE A 468 7.36 4.58 5.67
C PHE A 468 6.14 3.90 6.26
N PHE A 469 6.30 2.61 6.55
CA PHE A 469 5.23 1.73 7.00
C PHE A 469 5.57 1.21 8.40
N PRO A 470 5.04 1.83 9.48
CA PRO A 470 5.26 1.40 10.85
C PRO A 470 4.72 0.00 11.14
N GLN A 471 3.70 -0.42 10.38
CA GLN A 471 3.01 -1.68 10.57
C GLN A 471 2.64 -2.27 9.21
N GLY A 472 2.39 -3.58 9.19
CA GLY A 472 1.81 -4.28 8.04
C GLY A 472 0.92 -5.43 8.48
N GLU A 473 0.08 -5.89 7.56
CA GLU A 473 -0.73 -7.10 7.68
C GLU A 473 -0.50 -7.93 6.41
N ILE A 474 -0.33 -9.25 6.53
CA ILE A 474 -0.41 -10.14 5.36
C ILE A 474 -1.87 -10.56 5.23
N HIS A 475 -2.43 -10.35 4.05
CA HIS A 475 -3.79 -10.73 3.71
C HIS A 475 -3.75 -11.93 2.77
N SER A 476 -4.61 -12.91 3.02
CA SER A 476 -4.91 -13.98 2.07
C SER A 476 -6.19 -13.68 1.33
N LEU A 477 -6.09 -13.53 0.01
CA LEU A 477 -7.21 -13.23 -0.87
C LEU A 477 -7.52 -14.43 -1.75
N GLN A 478 -8.80 -14.76 -1.97
CA GLN A 478 -9.20 -15.85 -2.86
C GLN A 478 -10.25 -15.34 -3.86
N TRP A 479 -10.25 -15.89 -5.08
CA TRP A 479 -11.26 -15.58 -6.09
C TRP A 479 -12.60 -16.24 -5.74
N ASP A 480 -13.68 -15.46 -5.70
CA ASP A 480 -15.03 -15.95 -5.34
C ASP A 480 -16.04 -15.94 -6.51
N GLY A 481 -15.57 -15.75 -7.74
CA GLY A 481 -16.40 -15.61 -8.94
C GLY A 481 -16.73 -14.15 -9.31
N VAL A 482 -16.65 -13.21 -8.37
CA VAL A 482 -16.92 -11.78 -8.60
C VAL A 482 -15.70 -10.92 -8.31
N GLY A 483 -14.93 -11.27 -7.28
CA GLY A 483 -13.74 -10.55 -6.86
C GLY A 483 -12.79 -11.34 -5.99
N LEU A 484 -11.75 -10.64 -5.53
CA LEU A 484 -10.83 -11.17 -4.53
C LEU A 484 -11.41 -10.89 -3.14
N GLY A 485 -11.97 -11.93 -2.52
CA GLY A 485 -12.46 -11.91 -1.14
C GLY A 485 -11.33 -12.16 -0.14
N LEU A 486 -11.38 -11.50 1.02
CA LEU A 486 -10.43 -11.73 2.12
C LEU A 486 -10.81 -13.00 2.87
N GLN A 487 -9.94 -14.00 2.88
CA GLN A 487 -10.14 -15.25 3.64
C GLN A 487 -9.66 -15.11 5.09
N TRP A 488 -8.42 -14.64 5.24
CA TRP A 488 -7.82 -14.37 6.54
C TRP A 488 -6.74 -13.29 6.42
N LYS A 489 -6.30 -12.77 7.55
CA LYS A 489 -5.16 -11.86 7.63
C LYS A 489 -4.39 -12.07 8.92
N THR A 490 -3.13 -11.68 8.95
CA THR A 490 -2.35 -11.68 10.18
C THR A 490 -2.84 -10.59 11.13
N ARG A 491 -2.57 -10.74 12.44
CA ARG A 491 -2.48 -9.60 13.36
C ARG A 491 -1.51 -8.54 12.78
N ARG A 492 -1.65 -7.30 13.25
CA ARG A 492 -0.72 -6.22 12.91
C ARG A 492 0.71 -6.60 13.29
N ILE A 493 1.57 -6.64 12.28
CA ILE A 493 3.00 -6.88 12.44
C ILE A 493 3.64 -5.53 12.77
N LYS A 494 4.35 -5.46 13.91
CA LYS A 494 5.11 -4.27 14.31
C LYS A 494 6.42 -4.25 13.53
N GLY A 495 6.54 -3.38 12.53
CA GLY A 495 7.63 -3.43 11.58
C GLY A 495 7.14 -3.17 10.16
N GLY A 496 8.01 -2.57 9.35
CA GLY A 496 7.76 -2.47 7.91
C GLY A 496 8.04 -3.81 7.28
N VAL A 497 7.00 -4.50 6.80
CA VAL A 497 7.16 -5.73 6.01
C VAL A 497 8.04 -5.42 4.80
N MET A 498 9.08 -6.21 4.57
CA MET A 498 10.00 -6.04 3.44
C MET A 498 9.93 -7.20 2.44
N ALA A 499 9.53 -8.38 2.89
CA ALA A 499 9.32 -9.57 2.07
C ALA A 499 8.49 -10.59 2.87
N TYR A 500 7.84 -11.49 2.16
CA TYR A 500 7.14 -12.63 2.73
C TYR A 500 7.20 -13.81 1.76
N GLN A 501 7.10 -15.03 2.29
CA GLN A 501 7.14 -16.28 1.54
C GLN A 501 6.43 -17.37 2.37
N ILE A 502 5.91 -18.40 1.71
CA ILE A 502 5.55 -19.66 2.37
C ILE A 502 6.74 -20.61 2.25
N ALA A 503 7.30 -21.02 3.37
CA ALA A 503 8.47 -21.89 3.46
C ALA A 503 8.58 -22.48 4.87
N ASP A 504 9.19 -23.66 5.00
CA ASP A 504 9.61 -24.23 6.28
C ASP A 504 10.84 -23.45 6.80
N LEU A 505 10.67 -22.61 7.83
CA LEU A 505 11.70 -21.70 8.31
C LEU A 505 12.72 -22.38 9.23
N ASP A 506 12.26 -23.22 10.14
CA ASP A 506 13.07 -23.88 11.17
C ASP A 506 13.40 -25.34 10.86
N ASN A 507 13.00 -25.83 9.69
CA ASN A 507 13.28 -27.16 9.16
C ASN A 507 12.62 -28.28 9.97
N ASP A 508 11.42 -28.02 10.49
CA ASP A 508 10.61 -28.98 11.24
C ASP A 508 9.64 -29.79 10.35
N GLY A 509 9.55 -29.44 9.05
CA GLY A 509 8.67 -30.05 8.06
C GLY A 509 7.28 -29.41 7.97
N ILE A 510 6.99 -28.38 8.78
CA ILE A 510 5.76 -27.60 8.75
C ILE A 510 6.04 -26.31 7.95
N MET A 511 5.12 -25.97 7.04
CA MET A 511 5.26 -24.73 6.28
C MET A 511 4.91 -23.53 7.16
N ASP A 512 5.73 -22.49 7.12
CA ASP A 512 5.44 -21.22 7.77
C ASP A 512 5.06 -20.15 6.75
N LEU A 513 4.19 -19.22 7.18
CA LEU A 513 4.25 -17.87 6.64
C LEU A 513 5.49 -17.16 7.20
N VAL A 514 6.53 -17.05 6.39
CA VAL A 514 7.76 -16.34 6.74
C VAL A 514 7.64 -14.88 6.34
N VAL A 515 7.90 -13.97 7.28
CA VAL A 515 7.82 -12.52 7.06
C VAL A 515 9.11 -11.83 7.52
N GLY A 516 9.79 -11.19 6.57
CA GLY A 516 10.89 -10.29 6.85
C GLY A 516 10.37 -8.90 7.21
N ILE A 517 10.87 -8.33 8.31
CA ILE A 517 10.49 -7.00 8.78
C ILE A 517 11.70 -6.12 9.06
N ASN A 518 11.53 -4.82 8.86
CA ASN A 518 12.43 -3.80 9.38
C ASN A 518 11.81 -3.12 10.60
N THR A 519 12.56 -3.07 11.70
CA THR A 519 12.15 -2.37 12.93
C THR A 519 12.18 -0.86 12.73
N HIS A 520 11.37 -0.17 13.52
CA HIS A 520 11.40 1.28 13.61
C HIS A 520 12.37 1.69 14.71
N PRO A 521 13.44 2.43 14.40
CA PRO A 521 14.17 3.13 15.44
C PRO A 521 13.18 4.10 16.10
N GLY A 522 13.16 4.16 17.44
CA GLY A 522 12.18 4.93 18.21
C GLY A 522 12.14 6.44 17.87
N ALA A 523 11.42 7.21 18.67
CA ALA A 523 11.06 8.62 18.41
C ALA A 523 12.23 9.57 18.04
N THR A 524 13.48 9.20 18.32
CA THR A 524 14.67 10.00 18.02
C THR A 524 15.27 9.71 16.63
N GLY A 525 14.92 8.60 15.97
CA GLY A 525 15.39 8.26 14.62
C GLY A 525 16.89 7.99 14.46
N PHE A 526 17.67 8.07 15.55
CA PHE A 526 19.14 7.91 15.51
C PHE A 526 19.61 6.46 15.44
N GLU A 527 18.77 5.49 15.80
CA GLU A 527 19.14 4.08 15.66
C GLU A 527 19.00 3.60 14.21
N ALA A 528 19.92 2.74 13.78
CA ALA A 528 19.78 2.06 12.50
C ALA A 528 18.55 1.13 12.55
N ARG A 529 17.79 1.08 11.45
CA ARG A 529 16.74 0.05 11.27
C ARG A 529 17.38 -1.33 11.38
N LYS A 530 16.72 -2.22 12.12
CA LYS A 530 17.17 -3.60 12.30
C LYS A 530 16.24 -4.52 11.51
N THR A 531 16.79 -5.57 10.92
CA THR A 531 16.01 -6.61 10.23
C THR A 531 15.71 -7.74 11.20
N MET A 532 14.49 -8.28 11.13
CA MET A 532 14.10 -9.51 11.79
C MET A 532 13.31 -10.39 10.83
N VAL A 533 13.36 -11.70 11.03
CA VAL A 533 12.53 -12.68 10.33
C VAL A 533 11.56 -13.28 11.35
N LEU A 534 10.29 -13.33 10.98
CA LEU A 534 9.21 -13.93 11.75
C LEU A 534 8.69 -15.16 11.00
N GLY A 535 8.37 -16.23 11.72
CA GLY A 535 7.65 -17.39 11.18
C GLY A 535 6.31 -17.55 11.89
N TYR A 536 5.27 -17.82 11.10
CA TYR A 536 3.94 -18.19 11.60
C TYR A 536 3.64 -19.59 11.06
N PRO A 537 3.77 -20.64 11.90
CA PRO A 537 3.48 -22.01 11.49
C PRO A 537 2.07 -22.12 10.93
N LEU A 538 1.93 -22.78 9.79
CA LEU A 538 0.66 -23.08 9.15
C LEU A 538 0.30 -24.53 9.47
N ASP A 539 -0.35 -24.74 10.61
CA ASP A 539 -0.76 -26.07 11.04
C ASP A 539 -2.06 -26.48 10.31
N LEU A 540 -1.90 -27.30 9.28
CA LEU A 540 -2.99 -27.82 8.46
C LEU A 540 -3.70 -29.05 9.07
N THR A 541 -3.20 -29.61 10.17
CA THR A 541 -3.84 -30.78 10.82
C THR A 541 -5.20 -30.42 11.42
N LYS A 542 -5.38 -29.13 11.72
CA LYS A 542 -6.65 -28.54 12.12
C LYS A 542 -7.54 -28.16 10.93
N THR A 543 -7.08 -28.25 9.67
CA THR A 543 -7.88 -28.01 8.45
C THR A 543 -8.64 -29.19 7.88
N ASN A 544 -8.49 -30.37 8.49
CA ASN A 544 -9.27 -31.54 8.09
C ASN A 544 -10.74 -31.39 8.53
N ALA A 545 -11.67 -31.49 7.58
CA ALA A 545 -13.11 -31.42 7.84
C ALA A 545 -13.63 -32.50 8.81
N ASN A 546 -12.80 -33.50 9.13
CA ASN A 546 -13.09 -34.59 10.07
C ASN A 546 -12.42 -34.41 11.46
N THR A 547 -11.70 -33.33 11.71
CA THR A 547 -11.11 -33.07 13.03
C THR A 547 -12.21 -32.56 13.98
N PRO A 548 -12.49 -33.27 15.09
CA PRO A 548 -13.48 -32.80 16.06
C PRO A 548 -13.05 -31.46 16.66
N ALA A 549 -14.02 -30.55 16.82
CA ALA A 549 -13.91 -29.35 17.64
C ALA A 549 -13.21 -29.68 18.98
N SER A 550 -12.11 -29.00 19.30
CA SER A 550 -11.40 -29.20 20.56
C SER A 550 -12.28 -28.75 21.72
N SER A 551 -12.59 -29.65 22.65
CA SER A 551 -13.52 -29.44 23.77
C SER A 551 -13.06 -28.45 24.85
N GLU A 552 -12.02 -27.65 24.62
CA GLU A 552 -11.41 -26.79 25.64
C GLU A 552 -12.01 -25.36 25.73
N PHE A 553 -13.01 -25.00 24.91
CA PHE A 553 -13.56 -23.64 24.89
C PHE A 553 -15.00 -23.49 25.42
N SER A 554 -15.55 -24.51 26.11
CA SER A 554 -16.96 -24.49 26.54
C SER A 554 -17.20 -24.20 28.03
N GLN A 555 -16.26 -23.60 28.75
CA GLN A 555 -16.51 -23.16 30.13
C GLN A 555 -15.91 -21.79 30.39
N GLU A 556 -16.68 -20.74 30.06
CA GLU A 556 -16.87 -19.52 30.87
C GLU A 556 -17.71 -18.53 30.05
N GLN A 557 -19.03 -18.55 30.30
CA GLN A 557 -19.94 -17.43 30.03
C GLN A 557 -20.19 -16.68 31.32
#